data_AF-A0AAQ3GA50-F1
#
_entry.id   AF-A0AAQ3GA50-F1
#
_cell.length_a   1.000
_cell.length_b   1.000
_cell.length_c   1.000
_cell.angle_alpha   90.00
_cell.angle_beta   90.00
_cell.angle_gamma   90.00
#
_symmetry.space_group_name_H-M   'P 1'
#
loop_
_entity.id
_entity.type
_entity.pdbx_description
1 polymer ?
#
loop_
_entity_poly.entity_id
_entity_poly.type
_entity_poly.pdbx_seq_one_letter_code
_entity_poly.pdbx_strand_id
1 'polypeptide(L)'
;MVEIGLGIVFIFLMIATYFLPSFNAFSRKHPDRWPIFMLDLFLGWTLIGWVVSLVWSVSSITSPGKPRVQFHAEDDKYQKLEKIGSLKEKGLLTESEFEAEKAKLLQS
;
A
#
# COMPACT_ATOMS: atom_id res chain seq x y z
N MET A 1 13.46 12.04 -47.71
CA MET A 1 13.82 12.91 -46.56
C MET A 1 12.56 13.40 -45.83
N VAL A 2 11.65 14.12 -46.49
CA VAL A 2 10.42 14.68 -45.84
C VAL A 2 9.45 13.60 -45.36
N GLU A 3 9.18 12.56 -46.16
CA GLU A 3 8.27 11.48 -45.76
C GLU A 3 8.76 10.68 -44.55
N ILE A 4 10.08 10.46 -44.48
CA ILE A 4 10.72 9.77 -43.34
C ILE A 4 10.58 10.64 -42.07
N GLY A 5 10.77 11.96 -42.20
CA GLY A 5 10.57 12.90 -41.11
C GLY A 5 9.14 12.91 -40.57
N LEU A 6 8.14 12.94 -41.45
CA LEU A 6 6.72 12.85 -41.07
C LEU A 6 6.39 11.52 -40.38
N GLY A 7 6.91 10.40 -40.89
CA GLY A 7 6.71 9.08 -40.29
C GLY A 7 7.27 8.99 -38.86
N ILE A 8 8.46 9.54 -38.63
CA ILE A 8 9.08 9.57 -37.30
C ILE A 8 8.23 10.38 -36.31
N VAL A 9 7.79 11.57 -36.70
CA VAL A 9 6.93 12.42 -35.85
C VAL A 9 5.63 11.71 -35.48
N PHE A 10 5.00 11.01 -36.45
CA PHE A 10 3.78 10.27 -36.22
C PHE A 10 3.96 9.09 -35.26
N ILE A 11 5.08 8.37 -35.37
CA ILE A 11 5.45 7.28 -34.45
C ILE A 11 5.64 7.81 -33.03
N PHE A 12 6.33 8.94 -32.86
CA PHE A 12 6.50 9.56 -31.55
C PHE A 12 5.16 9.98 -30.94
N LEU A 13 4.25 10.55 -31.74
CA LEU A 13 2.92 10.94 -31.28
C LEU A 13 2.09 9.73 -30.81
N MET A 14 2.16 8.62 -31.56
CA MET A 14 1.52 7.35 -31.22
C MET A 14 2.05 6.80 -29.88
N ILE A 15 3.37 6.75 -29.71
CA ILE A 15 4.00 6.25 -28.48
C ILE A 15 3.63 7.14 -27.28
N ALA A 16 3.66 8.47 -27.45
CA ALA A 16 3.30 9.40 -26.40
C ALA A 16 1.83 9.25 -25.96
N THR A 17 0.92 9.03 -26.91
CA THR A 17 -0.51 8.83 -26.63
C THR A 17 -0.78 7.46 -26.01
N TYR A 18 -0.02 6.44 -26.41
CA TYR A 18 -0.10 5.10 -25.87
C TYR A 18 0.23 5.09 -24.37
N PHE A 19 1.34 5.73 -23.97
CA PHE A 19 1.78 5.79 -22.56
C PHE A 19 1.17 6.93 -21.74
N LEU A 20 0.15 7.60 -22.26
CA LEU A 20 -0.54 8.72 -21.60
C LEU A 20 -1.12 8.35 -20.21
N PRO A 21 -1.84 7.22 -20.02
CA PRO A 21 -2.34 6.82 -18.70
C PRO A 21 -1.22 6.47 -17.72
N SER A 22 -0.15 5.82 -18.18
CA SER A 22 1.06 5.59 -17.39
C SER A 22 1.69 6.90 -16.92
N PHE A 23 1.93 7.83 -17.85
CA PHE A 23 2.51 9.14 -17.56
C PHE A 23 1.68 9.93 -16.54
N ASN A 24 0.35 9.90 -16.67
CA ASN A 24 -0.57 10.53 -15.73
C ASN A 24 -0.43 9.96 -14.31
N ALA A 25 -0.33 8.64 -14.17
CA ALA A 25 -0.14 7.99 -12.87
C ALA A 25 1.21 8.34 -12.20
N PHE A 26 2.30 8.42 -12.98
CA PHE A 26 3.62 8.80 -12.47
C PHE A 26 3.68 10.28 -12.06
N SER A 27 3.11 11.18 -12.88
CA SER A 27 3.07 12.62 -12.60
C SER A 27 2.32 12.93 -11.30
N ARG A 28 1.26 12.17 -11.01
CA ARG A 28 0.45 12.32 -9.79
C ARG A 28 1.00 11.58 -8.57
N LYS A 29 2.17 10.93 -8.69
CA LYS A 29 2.74 10.03 -7.66
C LYS A 29 1.70 9.03 -7.13
N HIS A 30 0.86 8.51 -8.03
CA HIS A 30 -0.21 7.61 -7.66
C HIS A 30 0.37 6.35 -6.97
N PRO A 31 -0.19 5.88 -5.84
CA PRO A 31 0.32 4.70 -5.14
C PRO A 31 0.41 3.48 -6.05
N ASP A 32 -0.57 3.34 -6.95
CA ASP A 32 -0.66 2.21 -7.89
C ASP A 32 -0.05 2.52 -9.27
N ARG A 33 0.91 3.46 -9.35
CA ARG A 33 1.58 3.79 -10.63
C ARG A 33 2.20 2.59 -11.34
N TRP A 34 2.74 1.63 -10.58
CA TRP A 34 3.37 0.42 -11.12
C TRP A 34 2.34 -0.56 -11.69
N PRO A 35 1.25 -0.91 -10.96
CA PRO A 35 0.14 -1.65 -11.53
C PRO A 35 -0.46 -1.02 -12.78
N ILE A 36 -0.69 0.30 -12.79
CA ILE A 36 -1.21 1.02 -13.95
C ILE A 36 -0.26 0.89 -15.14
N PHE A 37 1.05 1.06 -14.91
CA PHE A 37 2.06 0.89 -15.95
C PHE A 37 2.11 -0.53 -16.51
N MET A 38 2.02 -1.55 -15.65
CA MET A 38 1.99 -2.95 -16.12
C MET A 38 0.74 -3.23 -16.95
N LEU A 39 -0.42 -2.75 -16.51
CA LEU A 39 -1.67 -2.88 -17.26
C LEU A 39 -1.55 -2.21 -18.64
N ASP A 40 -1.00 -1.01 -18.69
CA ASP A 40 -0.79 -0.25 -19.93
C ASP A 40 0.25 -0.91 -20.85
N LEU A 41 1.31 -1.51 -20.29
CA LEU A 41 2.35 -2.19 -21.07
C LEU A 41 1.83 -3.49 -21.71
N PHE A 42 1.10 -4.32 -20.95
CA PHE A 42 0.64 -5.63 -21.41
C PHE A 42 -0.72 -5.60 -22.10
N LEU A 43 -1.59 -4.65 -21.73
CA LEU A 43 -2.97 -4.56 -22.19
C LEU A 43 -3.30 -3.22 -22.87
N GLY A 44 -2.38 -2.25 -22.95
CA GLY A 44 -2.61 -0.97 -23.65
C GLY A 44 -2.80 -1.12 -25.17
N TRP A 45 -2.32 -2.22 -25.76
CA TRP A 45 -2.62 -2.61 -27.14
C TRP A 45 -4.10 -2.97 -27.36
N THR A 46 -4.84 -3.21 -26.27
CA THR A 46 -6.29 -3.37 -26.31
C THR A 46 -6.94 -2.04 -25.92
N LEU A 47 -7.93 -1.60 -26.69
CA LEU A 47 -8.68 -0.38 -26.37
C LEU A 47 -9.26 -0.44 -24.94
N ILE A 48 -9.67 -1.63 -24.51
CA ILE A 48 -10.22 -1.87 -23.17
C ILE A 48 -9.13 -1.67 -22.10
N GLY A 49 -7.97 -2.29 -22.24
CA GLY A 49 -6.87 -2.15 -21.28
C GLY A 49 -6.36 -0.72 -21.16
N TRP A 50 -6.30 0.01 -22.28
CA TRP A 50 -5.96 1.43 -22.30
C TRP A 50 -7.01 2.30 -21.58
N VAL A 51 -8.31 2.04 -21.78
CA VAL A 51 -9.37 2.78 -21.07
C VAL A 51 -9.36 2.47 -19.57
N VAL A 52 -9.17 1.20 -19.20
CA VAL A 52 -9.08 0.79 -17.79
C VAL A 52 -7.87 1.44 -17.11
N SER A 53 -6.69 1.44 -17.74
CA SER A 53 -5.50 2.10 -17.19
C SER A 53 -5.71 3.61 -17.04
N LEU A 54 -6.40 4.25 -17.98
CA LEU A 54 -6.74 5.67 -17.92
C LEU A 54 -7.69 6.00 -16.77
N VAL A 55 -8.81 5.27 -16.66
CA VAL A 55 -9.76 5.42 -15.55
C VAL A 55 -9.07 5.21 -14.21
N TRP A 56 -8.20 4.19 -14.12
CA TRP A 56 -7.47 3.89 -12.90
C TRP A 56 -6.42 4.95 -12.54
N SER A 57 -5.75 5.55 -13.55
CA SER A 57 -4.79 6.65 -13.35
C SER A 57 -5.42 7.94 -12.83
N VAL A 58 -6.70 8.16 -13.16
CA VAL A 58 -7.46 9.34 -12.72
C VAL A 58 -8.11 9.10 -11.36
N SER A 59 -8.49 7.86 -11.08
CA SER A 59 -9.09 7.46 -9.80
C SER A 59 -8.15 7.79 -8.64
N SER A 60 -8.62 8.56 -7.67
CA SER A 60 -7.94 8.67 -6.39
C SER A 60 -8.29 7.42 -5.60
N ILE A 61 -7.40 6.43 -5.59
CA ILE A 61 -7.49 5.40 -4.57
C ILE A 61 -7.24 6.13 -3.25
N THR A 62 -8.34 6.48 -2.57
CA THR A 62 -8.35 6.57 -1.13
C THR A 62 -7.73 5.25 -0.71
N SER A 63 -6.45 5.27 -0.30
CA SER A 63 -5.89 4.19 0.49
C SER A 63 -7.01 3.81 1.43
N PRO A 64 -7.62 2.60 1.34
CA PRO A 64 -8.55 2.16 2.36
C PRO A 64 -7.68 2.17 3.60
N GLY A 65 -7.73 3.30 4.33
CA GLY A 65 -6.55 3.81 5.03
C GLY A 65 -6.09 2.68 5.89
N LYS A 66 -4.91 2.07 5.56
CA LYS A 66 -4.46 0.73 6.01
C LYS A 66 -5.27 0.44 7.24
N PRO A 67 -6.31 -0.44 7.24
CA PRO A 67 -7.25 -0.49 8.37
C PRO A 67 -6.35 -0.45 9.57
N ARG A 68 -6.36 0.71 10.25
CA ARG A 68 -5.41 0.94 11.33
C ARG A 68 -6.13 0.15 12.35
N VAL A 69 -5.94 -1.15 12.29
CA VAL A 69 -6.35 -1.98 13.37
C VAL A 69 -5.40 -1.46 14.43
N GLN A 70 -5.97 -0.63 15.29
CA GLN A 70 -5.32 -0.05 16.44
C GLN A 70 -5.08 -1.17 17.46
N PHE A 71 -4.59 -2.31 16.98
CA PHE A 71 -4.15 -3.47 17.73
C PHE A 71 -2.94 -3.13 18.61
N HIS A 72 -2.37 -1.94 18.48
CA HIS A 72 -1.15 -1.54 19.18
C HIS A 72 -1.34 -1.20 20.66
N ALA A 73 -2.56 -1.15 21.22
CA ALA A 73 -2.72 -0.97 22.67
C ALA A 73 -3.13 -2.27 23.37
N GLU A 74 -3.98 -3.06 22.71
CA GLU A 74 -4.50 -4.31 23.25
C GLU A 74 -3.48 -5.46 23.12
N ASP A 75 -2.85 -5.62 21.94
CA ASP A 75 -1.81 -6.64 21.74
C ASP A 75 -0.59 -6.37 22.64
N ASP A 76 -0.23 -5.10 22.82
CA ASP A 76 0.82 -4.68 23.74
C ASP A 76 0.47 -5.00 25.21
N LYS A 77 -0.82 -4.92 25.58
CA LYS A 77 -1.34 -5.28 26.91
C LYS A 77 -1.26 -6.79 27.13
N TYR A 78 -1.69 -7.61 26.18
CA TYR A 78 -1.59 -9.07 26.26
C TYR A 78 -0.14 -9.57 26.27
N GLN A 79 0.74 -9.00 25.45
CA GLN A 79 2.17 -9.32 25.46
C GLN A 79 2.83 -8.98 26.80
N LYS A 80 2.39 -7.90 27.47
CA LYS A 80 2.85 -7.59 28.84
C LYS A 80 2.36 -8.61 29.85
N LEU A 81 1.09 -9.06 29.75
CA LEU A 81 0.53 -10.11 30.61
C LEU A 81 1.30 -11.43 30.47
N GLU A 82 1.69 -11.82 29.26
CA GLU A 82 2.50 -13.01 29.00
C GLU A 82 3.91 -12.88 29.63
N LYS A 83 4.55 -11.71 29.49
CA LYS A 83 5.87 -11.46 30.09
C LYS A 83 5.83 -11.54 31.62
N ILE A 84 4.86 -10.92 32.28
CA ILE A 84 4.76 -10.99 33.75
C ILE A 84 4.44 -12.41 34.24
N GLY A 85 3.67 -13.19 33.47
CA GLY A 85 3.40 -14.61 33.78
C GLY A 85 4.68 -15.45 33.71
N SER A 86 5.49 -15.23 32.68
CA SER A 86 6.78 -15.92 32.52
C SER A 86 7.79 -15.59 33.63
N LEU A 87 7.70 -14.41 34.26
CA LEU A 87 8.57 -14.01 35.38
C LEU A 87 8.13 -14.63 36.70
N LYS A 88 6.81 -14.81 36.91
CA LYS A 88 6.26 -15.59 38.03
C LYS A 88 6.71 -17.04 37.96
N GLU A 89 6.58 -17.68 36.79
CA GLU A 89 6.95 -19.08 36.59
C GLU A 89 8.46 -19.33 36.82
N LYS A 90 9.31 -18.35 36.50
CA LYS A 90 10.75 -18.39 36.77
C LYS A 90 11.12 -18.20 38.25
N GLY A 91 10.15 -17.98 39.14
CA GLY A 91 10.38 -17.76 40.57
C GLY A 91 11.06 -16.43 40.90
N LEU A 92 11.10 -15.49 39.95
CA LEU A 92 11.73 -14.16 40.09
C LEU A 92 10.75 -13.10 40.61
N LEU A 93 9.48 -13.45 40.78
CA LEU A 93 8.39 -12.55 41.15
C LEU A 93 7.50 -13.25 42.18
N THR A 94 7.20 -12.56 43.28
CA THR A 94 6.30 -13.09 44.30
C THR A 94 4.85 -13.05 43.82
N GLU A 95 4.00 -13.96 44.31
CA GLU A 95 2.60 -14.04 43.89
C GLU A 95 1.83 -12.73 44.17
N SER A 96 2.18 -12.05 45.26
CA SER A 96 1.62 -10.75 45.64
C SER A 96 1.97 -9.61 44.66
N GLU A 97 3.18 -9.60 44.10
CA GLU A 97 3.61 -8.56 43.17
C GLU A 97 3.04 -8.78 41.76
N PHE A 98 2.90 -10.04 41.35
CA PHE A 98 2.26 -10.41 40.09
C PHE A 98 0.79 -9.98 40.02
N GLU A 99 0.04 -10.18 41.11
CA GLU A 99 -1.37 -9.78 41.17
C GLU A 99 -1.57 -8.26 41.08
N ALA A 100 -0.69 -7.48 41.73
CA ALA A 100 -0.71 -6.02 41.66
C ALA A 100 -0.47 -5.51 40.23
N GLU A 101 0.50 -6.08 39.51
CA GLU A 101 0.84 -5.64 38.14
C GLU A 101 -0.20 -6.11 37.11
N LYS A 102 -0.76 -7.32 37.27
CA LYS A 102 -1.87 -7.80 36.43
C LYS A 102 -3.11 -6.93 36.56
N ALA A 103 -3.49 -6.55 37.78
CA ALA A 103 -4.66 -5.71 38.03
C ALA A 103 -4.50 -4.30 37.42
N LYS A 104 -3.31 -3.71 37.56
CA LYS A 104 -2.95 -2.41 36.99
C LYS A 104 -2.99 -2.42 35.46
N LEU A 105 -2.50 -3.48 34.83
CA LEU A 105 -2.53 -3.62 33.37
C LEU A 105 -3.95 -3.82 32.84
N LEU A 106 -4.83 -4.51 33.58
CA LEU A 106 -6.22 -4.73 33.18
C LEU A 106 -7.10 -3.48 33.34
N GLN A 107 -6.83 -2.64 34.35
CA GLN A 107 -7.60 -1.42 34.64
C GLN A 107 -7.12 -0.16 33.90
N SER A 108 -5.90 -0.19 33.33
CA SER A 108 -5.42 0.83 32.38
C SER A 108 -5.97 0.62 30.98
#